data_AF-A0A382Y0V2-F1
#
_entry.id   AF-A0A382Y0V2-F1
#
_cell.length_a   1.000
_cell.length_b   1.000
_cell.length_c   1.000
_cell.angle_alpha   90.00
_cell.angle_beta   90.00
_cell.angle_gamma   90.00
#
_symmetry.space_group_name_H-M   'P 1'
#
loop_
_entity.id
_entity.type
_entity.pdbx_description
1 polymer ?
#
loop_
_entity_poly.entity_id
_entity_poly.type
_entity_poly.pdbx_seq_one_letter_code
_entity_poly.pdbx_strand_id
1 'polypeptide(L)'
;MQDKMFFKDLAYTGAKDFKSGKMGRRDFLYLCALAGVATSSVIAGDAEAAANEIVLWNWGGDAVKCHTSAFGAAFTKESGLPVKYDTSGPLQGKIKEMVNSGNVTADVADA
;
A
#
# COMPACT_ATOMS: atom_id res chain seq x y z
N MET A 1 35.28 -19.78 3.19
CA MET A 1 34.20 -20.03 2.21
C MET A 1 32.87 -20.40 2.87
N GLN A 2 32.85 -21.05 4.04
CA GLN A 2 31.62 -21.39 4.78
C GLN A 2 30.83 -20.16 5.27
N ASP A 3 31.51 -19.08 5.67
CA ASP A 3 30.85 -17.92 6.30
C ASP A 3 29.85 -17.22 5.36
N LYS A 4 30.17 -17.12 4.07
CA LYS A 4 29.30 -16.47 3.07
C LYS A 4 28.00 -17.25 2.82
N MET A 5 28.01 -18.58 2.91
CA MET A 5 26.79 -19.39 2.80
C MET A 5 25.91 -19.24 4.04
N PHE A 6 26.54 -19.23 5.22
CA PHE A 6 25.83 -19.04 6.48
C PHE A 6 25.08 -17.71 6.53
N PHE A 7 25.73 -16.60 6.19
CA PHE A 7 25.08 -15.28 6.18
C PHE A 7 23.96 -15.17 5.14
N LYS A 8 24.06 -15.88 4.01
CA LYS A 8 23.03 -15.93 2.98
C LYS A 8 21.80 -16.71 3.45
N ASP A 9 21.98 -17.86 4.08
CA ASP A 9 20.87 -18.65 4.65
C ASP A 9 20.19 -17.93 5.81
N LEU A 10 20.98 -17.22 6.64
CA LEU A 10 20.48 -16.42 7.75
C LEU A 10 19.64 -15.24 7.24
N ALA A 11 20.11 -14.52 6.22
CA ALA A 11 19.33 -13.46 5.57
C ALA A 11 18.05 -13.98 4.89
N TYR A 12 18.11 -15.15 4.24
CA TYR A 12 16.96 -15.78 3.59
C TYR A 12 15.88 -16.21 4.59
N THR A 13 16.30 -16.83 5.69
CA THR A 13 15.40 -17.24 6.79
C THR A 13 14.77 -16.01 7.45
N GLY A 14 15.58 -14.98 7.73
CA GLY A 14 15.09 -13.72 8.26
C GLY A 14 14.06 -13.03 7.36
N ALA A 15 14.26 -13.06 6.04
CA ALA A 15 13.28 -12.49 5.10
C ALA A 15 11.94 -13.24 5.13
N LYS A 16 11.96 -14.57 5.30
CA LYS A 16 10.75 -15.40 5.44
C LYS A 16 10.02 -15.09 6.74
N ASP A 17 10.75 -14.94 7.84
CA ASP A 17 10.17 -14.63 9.15
C ASP A 17 9.58 -13.22 9.20
N PHE A 18 10.26 -12.24 8.59
CA PHE A 18 9.72 -10.89 8.38
C PHE A 18 8.42 -10.90 7.57
N LYS A 19 8.39 -11.60 6.42
CA LYS A 19 7.15 -11.74 5.62
C LYS A 19 6.01 -12.44 6.36
N SER A 20 6.34 -13.37 7.26
CA SER A 20 5.33 -14.06 8.07
C SER A 20 4.86 -13.29 9.31
N GLY A 21 5.39 -12.08 9.55
CA GLY A 21 5.06 -11.25 10.71
C GLY A 21 5.66 -11.74 12.03
N LYS A 22 6.53 -12.75 12.01
CA LYS A 22 7.18 -13.31 13.20
C LYS A 22 8.39 -12.50 13.67
N MET A 23 8.88 -11.61 12.82
CA MET A 23 10.01 -10.74 13.13
C MET A 23 9.67 -9.29 12.79
N GLY A 24 9.96 -8.39 13.73
CA GLY A 24 9.76 -6.96 13.52
C GLY A 24 10.75 -6.38 12.51
N ARG A 25 10.37 -5.29 11.84
CA ARG A 25 11.22 -4.59 10.86
C ARG A 25 12.59 -4.23 11.43
N ARG A 26 12.67 -3.79 12.69
CA ARG A 26 13.94 -3.40 13.35
C ARG A 26 14.89 -4.59 13.48
N ASP A 27 14.39 -5.73 13.96
CA ASP A 27 15.19 -6.93 14.15
C ASP A 27 15.69 -7.48 12.81
N PHE A 28 14.86 -7.43 11.78
CA PHE A 28 15.26 -7.79 10.42
C PHE A 28 16.36 -6.88 9.85
N LEU A 29 16.27 -5.57 10.11
CA LEU A 29 17.28 -4.61 9.68
C LEU A 29 18.63 -4.84 10.38
N TYR A 30 18.62 -5.12 11.69
CA TYR A 30 19.83 -5.48 12.42
C TYR A 30 20.47 -6.76 11.86
N LEU A 31 19.64 -7.78 11.56
CA LEU A 31 20.10 -9.03 10.95
C LEU A 31 20.77 -8.79 9.59
N CYS A 32 20.17 -7.96 8.74
CA CYS A 32 20.72 -7.60 7.43
C CYS A 32 22.05 -6.84 7.55
N ALA A 33 22.15 -5.92 8.53
CA ALA A 33 23.39 -5.19 8.81
C ALA A 33 24.52 -6.14 9.26
N LEU A 34 24.23 -7.06 10.17
CA LEU A 34 25.21 -8.06 10.65
C LEU A 34 25.65 -9.02 9.55
N ALA A 35 24.73 -9.41 8.66
CA ALA A 35 25.04 -10.29 7.53
C ALA A 35 25.80 -9.58 6.39
N GLY A 36 25.95 -8.25 6.45
CA GLY A 36 26.51 -7.46 5.35
C GLY A 36 25.68 -7.54 4.06
N VAL A 37 24.41 -7.93 4.17
CA VAL A 37 23.49 -8.08 3.04
C VAL A 37 22.50 -6.93 3.08
N ALA A 38 22.66 -5.98 2.16
CA ALA A 38 21.59 -5.04 1.85
C ALA A 38 20.52 -5.82 1.08
N THR A 39 19.62 -6.50 1.80
CA THR A 39 18.57 -7.28 1.14
C THR A 39 17.65 -6.31 0.39
N SER A 40 17.26 -6.67 -0.83
CA SER A 40 16.26 -5.91 -1.58
C SER A 40 14.96 -5.72 -0.80
N SER A 41 14.64 -6.60 0.16
CA SER A 41 13.54 -6.46 1.12
C SER A 41 13.69 -5.34 2.16
N VAL A 42 14.89 -4.81 2.38
CA VAL A 42 15.16 -3.66 3.25
C VAL A 42 15.18 -2.35 2.47
N ILE A 43 15.74 -2.37 1.26
CA ILE A 43 15.80 -1.20 0.37
C ILE A 43 14.42 -0.98 -0.28
N ALA A 44 13.76 -2.04 -0.70
CA ALA A 44 12.34 -2.09 -0.97
C ALA A 44 11.62 -2.51 0.31
N GLY A 45 11.75 -1.72 1.38
CA GLY A 45 10.61 -1.62 2.29
C GLY A 45 9.44 -1.26 1.41
N ASP A 46 8.39 -2.09 1.43
CA ASP A 46 7.26 -2.07 0.49
C ASP A 46 7.14 -0.68 -0.12
N ALA A 47 7.49 -0.56 -1.40
CA ALA A 47 7.00 0.58 -2.13
C ALA A 47 5.49 0.44 -2.02
N GLU A 48 4.86 1.14 -1.08
CA GLU A 48 3.41 1.30 -0.94
C GLU A 48 2.80 2.03 -2.15
N ALA A 49 3.47 1.96 -3.30
CA ALA A 49 2.95 2.28 -4.62
C ALA A 49 2.04 1.16 -5.16
N ALA A 50 2.02 -0.03 -4.52
CA ALA A 50 0.94 -0.97 -4.75
C ALA A 50 -0.34 -0.41 -4.10
N ALA A 51 -1.05 0.43 -4.84
CA ALA A 51 -2.37 0.92 -4.46
C ALA A 51 -3.31 -0.29 -4.29
N ASN A 52 -3.47 -0.75 -3.06
CA ASN A 52 -4.35 -1.86 -2.69
C ASN A 52 -5.80 -1.38 -2.54
N GLU A 53 -6.14 -0.19 -3.05
CA GLU A 53 -7.47 0.40 -2.97
C GLU A 53 -7.67 1.40 -4.11
N ILE A 54 -8.93 1.66 -4.44
CA ILE A 54 -9.36 2.77 -5.31
C ILE A 54 -10.07 3.80 -4.44
N VAL A 55 -9.68 5.07 -4.51
CA VAL A 55 -10.30 6.16 -3.77
C VAL A 55 -11.36 6.85 -4.64
N LEU A 56 -12.63 6.63 -4.28
CA LEU A 56 -13.78 7.35 -4.83
C LEU A 56 -14.10 8.56 -3.93
N TRP A 57 -14.03 9.75 -4.52
CA TRP A 57 -14.44 10.99 -3.89
C TRP A 57 -15.92 11.27 -4.12
N ASN A 58 -16.66 11.45 -3.04
CA ASN A 58 -18.11 11.50 -3.02
C ASN A 58 -18.62 12.59 -2.05
N TRP A 59 -19.91 12.92 -2.13
CA TRP A 59 -20.59 13.87 -1.23
C TRP A 59 -20.99 13.28 0.14
N GLY A 60 -20.84 11.98 0.34
CA GLY A 60 -21.20 11.31 1.58
C GLY A 60 -22.69 10.96 1.68
N GLY A 61 -23.12 10.54 2.87
CA GLY A 61 -24.52 10.19 3.12
C GLY A 61 -25.01 9.00 2.28
N ASP A 62 -26.17 9.14 1.66
CA ASP A 62 -26.77 8.07 0.84
C ASP A 62 -26.01 7.82 -0.46
N ALA A 63 -25.20 8.78 -0.93
CA ALA A 63 -24.40 8.59 -2.13
C ALA A 63 -23.37 7.46 -1.92
N VAL A 64 -22.76 7.31 -0.74
CA VAL A 64 -21.87 6.17 -0.45
C VAL A 64 -22.60 4.84 -0.57
N LYS A 65 -23.84 4.75 -0.09
CA LYS A 65 -24.65 3.52 -0.18
C LYS A 65 -24.99 3.18 -1.63
N CYS A 66 -25.40 4.18 -2.41
CA CYS A 66 -25.71 4.03 -3.83
C CYS A 66 -24.50 3.59 -4.65
N HIS A 67 -23.33 4.21 -4.43
CA HIS A 67 -22.12 3.85 -5.16
C HIS A 67 -21.61 2.46 -4.74
N THR A 68 -21.72 2.11 -3.46
CA THR A 68 -21.39 0.77 -2.95
C THR A 68 -22.28 -0.31 -3.58
N SER A 69 -23.60 -0.08 -3.65
CA SER A 69 -24.53 -1.05 -4.19
C SER A 69 -24.50 -1.13 -5.72
N ALA A 70 -24.29 -0.01 -6.41
CA ALA A 70 -24.29 0.06 -7.86
C ALA A 70 -23.05 -0.59 -8.48
N PHE A 71 -21.86 -0.32 -7.95
CA PHE A 71 -20.62 -0.84 -8.52
C PHE A 71 -19.54 -1.21 -7.50
N GLY A 72 -19.47 -0.56 -6.34
CA GLY A 72 -18.37 -0.77 -5.38
C GLY A 72 -18.21 -2.23 -4.94
N ALA A 73 -19.33 -2.90 -4.65
CA ALA A 73 -19.34 -4.31 -4.25
C ALA A 73 -18.98 -5.26 -5.42
N ALA A 74 -19.49 -4.98 -6.63
CA ALA A 74 -19.19 -5.77 -7.82
C ALA A 74 -17.71 -5.64 -8.21
N PHE A 75 -17.20 -4.41 -8.23
CA PHE A 75 -15.80 -4.09 -8.50
C PHE A 75 -14.88 -4.81 -7.51
N THR A 76 -15.12 -4.63 -6.20
CA THR A 76 -14.28 -5.26 -5.17
C THR A 76 -14.26 -6.79 -5.30
N LYS A 77 -15.39 -7.40 -5.66
CA LYS A 77 -15.50 -8.84 -5.85
C LYS A 77 -14.71 -9.34 -7.07
N GLU A 78 -14.70 -8.58 -8.16
CA GLU A 78 -14.07 -8.98 -9.43
C GLU A 78 -12.57 -8.62 -9.48
N SER A 79 -12.21 -7.41 -9.03
CA SER A 79 -10.84 -6.91 -9.05
C SER A 79 -10.02 -7.36 -7.83
N GLY A 80 -10.67 -7.69 -6.72
CA GLY A 80 -10.01 -7.92 -5.43
C GLY A 80 -9.49 -6.63 -4.77
N LEU A 81 -9.75 -5.46 -5.35
CA LEU A 81 -9.34 -4.16 -4.81
C LEU A 81 -10.52 -3.48 -4.11
N PRO A 82 -10.42 -3.13 -2.81
CA PRO A 82 -11.44 -2.36 -2.12
C PRO A 82 -11.62 -0.95 -2.70
N VAL A 83 -12.86 -0.47 -2.67
CA VAL A 83 -13.20 0.94 -2.94
C VAL A 83 -13.30 1.70 -1.63
N LYS A 84 -12.49 2.74 -1.48
CA LYS A 84 -12.50 3.66 -0.34
C LYS A 84 -13.25 4.93 -0.71
N TYR A 85 -14.05 5.44 0.20
CA TYR A 85 -14.85 6.64 -0.02
C TYR A 85 -14.28 7.82 0.73
N ASP A 86 -13.83 8.85 0.00
CA ASP A 86 -13.57 10.17 0.55
C ASP A 86 -14.89 10.96 0.50
N THR A 87 -15.40 11.43 1.64
CA THR A 87 -16.67 12.16 1.72
C THR A 87 -16.48 13.67 1.82
N SER A 88 -15.31 14.20 1.50
CA SER A 88 -14.98 15.63 1.64
C SER A 88 -15.53 16.52 0.52
N GLY A 89 -16.27 15.94 -0.43
CA GLY A 89 -16.92 16.61 -1.55
C GLY A 89 -15.94 17.05 -2.65
N PRO A 90 -16.12 16.61 -3.91
CA PRO A 90 -15.22 16.94 -5.02
C PRO A 90 -15.35 18.39 -5.47
N LEU A 91 -14.74 19.28 -4.71
CA LEU A 91 -14.67 20.71 -5.03
C LEU A 91 -13.61 20.95 -6.11
N GLN A 92 -13.99 21.70 -7.15
CA GLN A 92 -13.09 22.05 -8.26
C GLN A 92 -11.77 22.70 -7.78
N GLY A 93 -11.84 23.55 -6.74
CA GLY A 93 -10.67 24.19 -6.15
C GLY A 93 -9.66 23.19 -5.57
N LYS A 94 -10.16 22.16 -4.87
CA LYS A 94 -9.34 21.10 -4.30
C LYS A 94 -8.78 20.16 -5.36
N ILE A 95 -9.53 19.86 -6.43
CA ILE A 95 -9.00 19.10 -7.59
C ILE A 95 -7.81 19.87 -8.20
N LYS A 96 -7.98 21.18 -8.43
CA LYS A 96 -6.91 22.02 -8.98
C LYS A 96 -5.70 22.06 -8.06
N GLU A 97 -5.89 22.14 -6.75
CA GLU A 97 -4.82 22.10 -5.76
C GLU A 97 -4.07 20.76 -5.77
N MET A 98 -4.78 19.63 -5.77
CA MET A 98 -4.17 18.29 -5.84
C MET A 98 -3.35 18.09 -7.12
N VAL A 99 -3.89 18.52 -8.27
CA VAL A 99 -3.18 18.41 -9.56
C VAL A 99 -1.96 19.32 -9.60
N ASN A 100 -2.08 20.57 -9.14
CA ASN A 100 -0.96 21.52 -9.15
C ASN A 100 0.14 21.16 -8.16
N SER A 101 -0.23 20.60 -7.00
CA SER A 101 0.74 20.16 -5.99
C SER A 101 1.42 18.82 -6.37
N GLY A 102 0.90 18.11 -7.37
CA GLY A 102 1.37 16.77 -7.74
C GLY A 102 1.00 15.69 -6.72
N ASN A 103 0.19 16.01 -5.71
CA ASN A 103 -0.27 15.08 -4.68
C ASN A 103 -1.74 14.74 -4.88
N VAL A 104 -2.02 13.94 -5.91
CA VAL A 104 -3.38 13.48 -6.24
C VAL A 104 -3.70 12.25 -5.40
N THR A 105 -4.67 12.38 -4.48
CA THR A 105 -5.06 11.32 -3.55
C THR A 105 -6.39 10.66 -3.88
N ALA A 106 -7.13 11.17 -4.88
CA ALA A 106 -8.41 10.64 -5.32
C ALA A 106 -8.29 10.13 -6.76
N ASP A 107 -8.80 8.92 -7.01
CA ASP A 107 -8.76 8.27 -8.33
C ASP A 107 -9.99 8.60 -9.17
N VAL A 108 -11.16 8.65 -8.53
CA VAL A 108 -12.45 8.91 -9.17
C VAL A 108 -13.23 9.94 -8.36
N ALA A 109 -13.96 10.83 -9.01
CA ALA A 109 -14.84 11.81 -8.36
C ALA A 109 -16.28 11.69 -8.87
N ASP A 110 -17.24 11.73 -7.95
CA ASP A 110 -18.68 11.88 -8.22
C ASP A 110 -18.99 13.34 -8.61
N ALA A 111 -20.00 13.57 -9.46
CA ALA A 111 -20.35 14.89 -10.00
C ALA A 111 -21.38 15.62 -9.14
#